data_AF-A0A7H0PPN4-F1
#
_entry.id   AF-A0A7H0PPN4-F1
#
_cell.length_a   1.000
_cell.length_b   1.000
_cell.length_c   1.000
_cell.angle_alpha   90.00
_cell.angle_beta   90.00
_cell.angle_gamma   90.00
#
_symmetry.space_group_name_H-M   'P 1'
#
loop_
_entity.id
_entity.type
_entity.pdbx_description
1 polymer ?
#
loop_
_entity_poly.entity_id
_entity_poly.type
_entity_poly.pdbx_seq_one_letter_code
_entity_poly.pdbx_strand_id
1 'polypeptide(L)'
;MNIESLKKAFDERRRDTTYQKRLLSLAIFLNDEYEMNIRINGDLDSTRLLTKIIEFCRDHRDQEEEVLSICYDIFYEKYTRGTPYFFSNFSGVDSESNLYDMFTEMFEETNTFEYQEFDFNKEDIRIDEQDHSVTIELKYKQYFIDRDGERVTPLDQGSCSVIFLTRKKLCIGTGNIYRRIFDKFTEFITNNFSLIRFKHIYILQKTKGRKHDVFDNVTLLTFYLLYKSLPRLEFTLNGVDRVKLSNSNAEYIKGIKMYGNRIFNDRDAIKRIYNMDKIISFRFDFMKVINEINGAKVQVEIDFKSIFNITFSDTEYTNIHNRDFAITLFEEIIRLTENRDELKVEGAKCIEKVLTPLEDYQEDESVVQLSEIKSDLIKSFDTESYDPEIKNIIITYFRDKWSIE
;
A
#
# COMPACT_ATOMS: atom_id res chain seq x y z
N MET A 1 -21.25 12.02 15.38
CA MET A 1 -21.58 10.68 14.79
C MET A 1 -22.90 10.17 15.40
N ASN A 2 -23.70 9.29 14.75
CA ASN A 2 -24.94 8.77 15.34
C ASN A 2 -25.05 7.22 15.29
N ILE A 3 -25.97 6.66 16.10
CA ILE A 3 -26.18 5.19 16.22
C ILE A 3 -26.52 4.53 14.88
N GLU A 4 -27.23 5.23 13.99
CA GLU A 4 -27.65 4.68 12.71
C GLU A 4 -26.49 4.53 11.74
N SER A 5 -25.54 5.48 11.75
CA SER A 5 -24.27 5.38 11.02
C SER A 5 -23.42 4.21 11.53
N LEU A 6 -23.35 4.00 12.84
CA LEU A 6 -22.60 2.87 13.42
C LEU A 6 -23.24 1.51 13.06
N LYS A 7 -24.57 1.41 13.13
CA LYS A 7 -25.33 0.23 12.66
C LYS A 7 -25.03 -0.09 11.20
N LYS A 8 -25.10 0.93 10.34
CA LYS A 8 -24.80 0.80 8.92
C LYS A 8 -23.38 0.30 8.69
N ALA A 9 -22.38 0.81 9.43
CA ALA A 9 -21.01 0.31 9.37
C ALA A 9 -20.89 -1.18 9.76
N PHE A 10 -21.59 -1.60 10.81
CA PHE A 10 -21.67 -3.01 11.23
C PHE A 10 -22.26 -3.92 10.15
N ASP A 11 -23.30 -3.46 9.45
CA ASP A 11 -23.95 -4.22 8.39
C ASP A 11 -23.13 -4.26 7.11
N GLU A 12 -22.57 -3.12 6.67
CA GLU A 12 -21.76 -3.01 5.46
C GLU A 12 -20.49 -3.86 5.53
N ARG A 13 -19.84 -3.90 6.70
CA ARG A 13 -18.58 -4.63 6.92
C ARG A 13 -18.77 -6.10 7.24
N ARG A 14 -20.01 -6.58 7.42
CA ARG A 14 -20.30 -7.96 7.82
C ARG A 14 -19.74 -9.02 6.88
N ARG A 15 -19.54 -8.66 5.61
CA ARG A 15 -18.99 -9.54 4.57
C ARG A 15 -17.48 -9.42 4.40
N ASP A 16 -16.83 -8.50 5.09
CA ASP A 16 -15.39 -8.31 5.02
C ASP A 16 -14.69 -9.47 5.74
N THR A 17 -13.61 -9.98 5.15
CA THR A 17 -12.75 -11.03 5.76
C THR A 17 -12.16 -10.61 7.10
N THR A 18 -12.11 -9.30 7.37
CA THR A 18 -11.57 -8.67 8.59
C THR A 18 -12.62 -8.41 9.66
N TYR A 19 -13.90 -8.76 9.43
CA TYR A 19 -15.02 -8.43 10.31
C TYR A 19 -14.80 -8.87 11.77
N GLN A 20 -14.38 -10.12 11.99
CA GLN A 20 -14.12 -10.63 13.35
C GLN A 20 -12.95 -9.90 14.04
N LYS A 21 -11.90 -9.55 13.28
CA LYS A 21 -10.75 -8.77 13.81
C LYS A 21 -11.17 -7.35 14.20
N ARG A 22 -12.10 -6.73 13.45
CA ARG A 22 -12.69 -5.42 13.76
C ARG A 22 -13.53 -5.47 15.04
N LEU A 23 -14.39 -6.49 15.18
CA LEU A 23 -15.17 -6.72 16.40
C LEU A 23 -14.28 -6.90 17.63
N LEU A 24 -13.22 -7.72 17.50
CA LEU A 24 -12.25 -7.94 18.56
C LEU A 24 -11.54 -6.64 18.98
N SER A 25 -11.07 -5.87 18.01
CA SER A 25 -10.41 -4.59 18.27
C SER A 25 -11.31 -3.60 19.00
N LEU A 26 -12.58 -3.53 18.58
CA LEU A 26 -13.57 -2.67 19.21
C LEU A 26 -13.90 -3.14 20.63
N ALA A 27 -14.03 -4.45 20.85
CA ALA A 27 -14.28 -5.02 22.17
C ALA A 27 -13.14 -4.79 23.17
N ILE A 28 -11.88 -4.87 22.70
CA ILE A 28 -10.69 -4.56 23.52
C ILE A 28 -10.72 -3.09 23.93
N PHE A 29 -10.86 -2.17 22.97
CA PHE A 29 -10.92 -0.74 23.25
C PHE A 29 -12.01 -0.36 24.27
N LEU A 30 -13.22 -0.88 24.09
CA LEU A 30 -14.35 -0.61 24.99
C LEU A 30 -14.14 -1.18 26.40
N ASN A 31 -13.36 -2.25 26.54
CA ASN A 31 -12.98 -2.76 27.85
C ASN A 31 -11.88 -1.93 28.51
N ASP A 32 -10.88 -1.50 27.74
CA ASP A 32 -9.72 -0.81 28.28
C ASP A 32 -10.07 0.65 28.68
N GLU A 33 -10.81 1.36 27.84
CA GLU A 33 -11.12 2.78 28.06
C GLU A 33 -12.38 3.02 28.87
N TYR A 34 -13.39 2.15 28.72
CA TYR A 34 -14.72 2.35 29.30
C TYR A 34 -15.15 1.23 30.25
N GLU A 35 -14.26 0.28 30.56
CA GLU A 35 -14.49 -0.82 31.50
C GLU A 35 -15.78 -1.62 31.22
N MET A 36 -16.19 -1.73 29.95
CA MET A 36 -17.51 -2.28 29.57
C MET A 36 -17.68 -3.78 29.81
N ASN A 37 -16.65 -4.47 30.31
CA ASN A 37 -16.67 -5.90 30.69
C ASN A 37 -17.27 -6.81 29.60
N ILE A 38 -16.86 -6.60 28.35
CA ILE A 38 -17.19 -7.40 27.18
C ILE A 38 -16.35 -8.68 27.23
N ARG A 39 -17.00 -9.84 27.15
CA ARG A 39 -16.31 -11.13 27.13
C ARG A 39 -15.65 -11.36 25.77
N ILE A 40 -14.34 -11.63 25.78
CA ILE A 40 -13.52 -11.87 24.58
C ILE A 40 -13.20 -13.38 24.49
N ASN A 41 -14.23 -14.22 24.32
CA ASN A 41 -14.03 -15.67 24.13
C ASN A 41 -14.91 -16.15 22.96
N GLY A 42 -14.31 -16.80 21.95
CA GLY A 42 -15.01 -17.30 20.75
C GLY A 42 -15.22 -16.23 19.66
N ASP A 43 -16.13 -16.48 18.72
CA ASP A 43 -16.57 -15.47 17.75
C ASP A 43 -17.37 -14.38 18.48
N LEU A 44 -16.92 -13.13 18.36
CA LEU A 44 -17.61 -11.99 18.96
C LEU A 44 -18.93 -11.75 18.24
N ASP A 45 -20.02 -11.70 19.01
CA ASP A 45 -21.34 -11.39 18.49
C ASP A 45 -21.47 -9.89 18.27
N SER A 46 -21.57 -9.49 17.01
CA SER A 46 -21.69 -8.09 16.61
C SER A 46 -22.97 -7.42 17.11
N THR A 47 -24.06 -8.16 17.20
CA THR A 47 -25.34 -7.66 17.74
C THR A 47 -25.19 -7.32 19.21
N ARG A 48 -24.52 -8.20 19.95
CA ARG A 48 -24.29 -8.02 21.38
C ARG A 48 -23.33 -6.87 21.67
N LEU A 49 -22.26 -6.75 20.88
CA LEU A 49 -21.30 -5.65 21.00
C LEU A 49 -21.97 -4.30 20.71
N LEU A 50 -22.71 -4.21 19.61
CA LEU A 50 -23.45 -3.01 19.24
C LEU A 50 -24.50 -2.63 20.30
N THR A 51 -25.20 -3.62 20.86
CA THR A 51 -26.18 -3.38 21.94
C THR A 51 -25.52 -2.75 23.16
N LYS A 52 -24.35 -3.25 23.57
CA LYS A 52 -23.59 -2.68 24.69
C LYS A 52 -23.16 -1.24 24.42
N ILE A 53 -22.69 -0.93 23.21
CA ILE A 53 -22.31 0.45 22.82
C ILE A 53 -23.53 1.38 22.94
N ILE A 54 -24.68 0.95 22.42
CA ILE A 54 -25.93 1.73 22.46
C ILE A 54 -26.41 1.95 23.91
N GLU A 55 -26.33 0.91 24.76
CA GLU A 55 -26.67 1.02 26.18
C GLU A 55 -25.76 2.03 26.89
N PHE A 56 -24.45 1.94 26.67
CA PHE A 56 -23.49 2.87 27.26
C PHE A 56 -23.75 4.34 26.86
N CYS A 57 -23.95 4.61 25.57
CA CYS A 57 -24.26 5.96 25.11
C CYS A 57 -25.59 6.50 25.67
N ARG A 58 -26.57 5.63 25.94
CA ARG A 58 -27.83 6.04 26.58
C ARG A 58 -27.62 6.44 28.03
N ASP A 59 -26.76 5.72 28.74
CA ASP A 59 -26.45 5.95 30.14
C ASP A 59 -25.49 7.15 30.33
N HIS A 60 -24.65 7.45 29.32
CA HIS A 60 -23.64 8.52 29.31
C HIS A 60 -23.82 9.44 28.10
N ARG A 61 -24.95 10.17 28.07
CA ARG A 61 -25.33 11.01 26.90
C ARG A 61 -24.35 12.11 26.56
N ASP A 62 -23.62 12.61 27.56
CA ASP A 62 -22.58 13.63 27.41
C ASP A 62 -21.37 13.13 26.60
N GLN A 63 -21.13 11.81 26.58
CA GLN A 63 -20.02 11.17 25.87
C GLN A 63 -20.45 10.48 24.56
N GLU A 64 -21.76 10.50 24.26
CA GLU A 64 -22.35 9.74 23.15
C GLU A 64 -21.66 10.01 21.82
N GLU A 65 -21.48 11.28 21.46
CA GLU A 65 -20.93 11.64 20.15
C GLU A 65 -19.47 11.18 19.98
N GLU A 66 -18.65 11.36 21.02
CA GLU A 66 -17.24 10.97 21.03
C GLU A 66 -17.09 9.45 20.93
N VAL A 67 -17.79 8.71 21.80
CA VAL A 67 -17.75 7.25 21.84
C VAL A 67 -18.21 6.67 20.50
N LEU A 68 -19.32 7.17 19.94
CA LEU A 68 -19.83 6.69 18.65
C LEU A 68 -18.86 7.00 17.52
N SER A 69 -18.17 8.14 17.55
CA SER A 69 -17.17 8.48 16.56
C SER A 69 -15.98 7.53 16.64
N ILE A 70 -15.40 7.31 17.82
CA ILE A 70 -14.25 6.42 17.99
C ILE A 70 -14.61 4.97 17.67
N CYS A 71 -15.80 4.51 18.09
CA CYS A 71 -16.29 3.18 17.75
C CYS A 71 -16.42 3.01 16.24
N TYR A 72 -16.97 4.03 15.56
CA TYR A 72 -17.08 4.03 14.11
C TYR A 72 -15.69 3.97 13.47
N ASP A 73 -14.72 4.76 13.93
CA ASP A 73 -13.38 4.81 13.36
C ASP A 73 -12.65 3.47 13.54
N ILE A 74 -12.67 2.91 14.75
CA ILE A 74 -12.07 1.60 15.02
C ILE A 74 -12.73 0.52 14.17
N PHE A 75 -14.06 0.53 14.06
CA PHE A 75 -14.78 -0.53 13.38
C PHE A 75 -14.70 -0.41 11.86
N TYR A 76 -14.87 0.80 11.34
CA TYR A 76 -14.97 1.08 9.93
C TYR A 76 -13.60 1.26 9.28
N GLU A 77 -12.59 1.79 9.98
CA GLU A 77 -11.30 2.13 9.37
C GLU A 77 -10.20 1.11 9.64
N LYS A 78 -10.14 0.51 10.83
CA LYS A 78 -9.11 -0.49 11.17
C LYS A 78 -9.19 -1.67 10.19
N TYR A 79 -8.07 -2.02 9.55
CA TYR A 79 -7.97 -3.04 8.49
C TYR A 79 -8.57 -2.69 7.12
N THR A 80 -8.97 -1.43 6.86
CA THR A 80 -9.57 -1.03 5.56
C THR A 80 -8.54 -0.53 4.56
N ARG A 81 -7.49 0.12 5.06
CA ARG A 81 -6.40 0.70 4.25
C ARG A 81 -5.06 -0.03 4.45
N GLY A 82 -5.04 -1.08 5.28
CA GLY A 82 -3.80 -1.67 5.81
C GLY A 82 -3.10 -0.76 6.81
N THR A 83 -1.96 -1.21 7.32
CA THR A 83 -1.04 -0.45 8.18
C THR A 83 0.13 0.05 7.33
N PRO A 84 0.15 1.33 6.94
CA PRO A 84 1.24 1.91 6.19
C PRO A 84 2.47 2.18 7.06
N TYR A 85 3.62 2.17 6.40
CA TYR A 85 4.91 2.59 6.94
C TYR A 85 5.50 3.60 5.96
N PHE A 86 5.49 4.88 6.32
CA PHE A 86 6.11 5.96 5.55
C PHE A 86 7.54 6.18 6.02
N PHE A 87 8.46 6.40 5.09
CA PHE A 87 9.88 6.53 5.41
C PHE A 87 10.43 7.91 5.05
N SER A 88 11.16 8.50 6.00
CA SER A 88 11.96 9.71 5.78
C SER A 88 13.31 9.55 6.44
N ASN A 89 14.37 10.02 5.79
CA ASN A 89 15.63 10.21 6.51
C ASN A 89 15.47 11.42 7.44
N PHE A 90 16.15 11.40 8.58
CA PHE A 90 16.23 12.55 9.47
C PHE A 90 17.67 12.79 9.94
N SER A 91 18.02 14.03 10.23
CA SER A 91 19.35 14.43 10.72
C SER A 91 19.23 15.55 11.75
N GLY A 92 20.31 15.80 12.50
CA GLY A 92 20.39 16.93 13.44
C GLY A 92 20.46 16.54 14.91
N VAL A 93 20.14 15.30 15.24
CA VAL A 93 20.26 14.75 16.59
C VAL A 93 20.87 13.35 16.53
N ASP A 94 21.84 13.09 17.41
CA ASP A 94 22.60 11.84 17.47
C ASP A 94 22.25 10.95 18.67
N SER A 95 21.57 11.49 19.68
CA SER A 95 21.18 10.78 20.90
C SER A 95 19.66 10.61 20.98
N GLU A 96 19.23 9.41 21.37
CA GLU A 96 17.84 9.07 21.68
C GLU A 96 17.33 9.90 22.86
N SER A 97 18.14 10.07 23.91
CA SER A 97 17.80 10.88 25.08
C SER A 97 17.53 12.33 24.69
N ASN A 98 18.40 12.92 23.86
CA ASN A 98 18.18 14.30 23.39
C ASN A 98 16.88 14.42 22.57
N LEU A 99 16.57 13.45 21.70
CA LEU A 99 15.30 13.43 20.96
C LEU A 99 14.10 13.29 21.90
N TYR A 100 14.18 12.39 22.87
CA TYR A 100 13.15 12.16 23.87
C TYR A 100 12.87 13.43 24.68
N ASP A 101 13.91 14.09 25.17
CA ASP A 101 13.80 15.34 25.94
C ASP A 101 13.18 16.45 25.09
N MET A 102 13.67 16.63 23.85
CA MET A 102 13.10 17.61 22.91
C MET A 102 11.62 17.37 22.65
N PHE A 103 11.21 16.13 22.40
CA PHE A 103 9.79 15.83 22.19
C PHE A 103 8.97 15.97 23.46
N THR A 104 9.51 15.62 24.63
CA THR A 104 8.81 15.81 25.90
C THR A 104 8.55 17.29 26.16
N GLU A 105 9.58 18.14 25.98
CA GLU A 105 9.48 19.60 26.08
C GLU A 105 8.45 20.17 25.08
N MET A 106 8.40 19.63 23.85
CA MET A 106 7.42 20.03 22.83
C MET A 106 5.96 19.89 23.28
N PHE A 107 5.66 18.98 24.21
CA PHE A 107 4.30 18.66 24.64
C PHE A 107 4.00 19.04 26.11
N GLU A 108 4.92 19.71 26.81
CA GLU A 108 4.85 19.92 28.26
C GLU A 108 3.56 20.63 28.74
N GLU A 109 3.02 21.58 27.97
CA GLU A 109 1.92 22.44 28.46
C GLU A 109 0.51 21.93 28.10
N THR A 110 0.31 21.43 26.89
CA THR A 110 -1.04 21.18 26.34
C THR A 110 -1.27 19.74 25.92
N ASN A 111 -0.22 18.90 25.94
CA ASN A 111 -0.17 17.60 25.25
C ASN A 111 -0.64 17.66 23.77
N THR A 112 -0.86 18.84 23.22
CA THR A 112 -1.56 19.04 21.95
C THR A 112 -0.86 20.17 21.23
N PHE A 113 -0.45 19.95 20.00
CA PHE A 113 -0.01 21.05 19.16
C PHE A 113 -0.90 21.20 17.94
N GLU A 114 -1.13 22.47 17.60
CA GLU A 114 -1.91 22.88 16.45
C GLU A 114 -0.95 23.26 15.32
N TYR A 115 -1.13 22.65 14.13
CA TYR A 115 -0.36 23.00 12.95
C TYR A 115 -1.23 23.00 11.69
N GLN A 116 -1.43 24.20 11.11
CA GLN A 116 -2.23 24.40 9.90
C GLN A 116 -3.62 23.78 10.03
N GLU A 117 -3.96 22.75 9.25
CA GLU A 117 -5.24 22.04 9.33
C GLU A 117 -5.28 20.87 10.33
N PHE A 118 -4.25 20.68 11.16
CA PHE A 118 -4.15 19.53 12.06
C PHE A 118 -4.00 19.94 13.54
N ASP A 119 -4.59 19.13 14.40
CA ASP A 119 -4.23 19.02 15.81
C ASP A 119 -3.56 17.66 16.03
N PHE A 120 -2.46 17.64 16.79
CA PHE A 120 -1.74 16.43 17.16
C PHE A 120 -1.65 16.37 18.68
N ASN A 121 -2.31 15.37 19.26
CA ASN A 121 -2.36 15.11 20.69
C ASN A 121 -1.39 13.97 21.02
N LYS A 122 -0.47 14.19 21.94
CA LYS A 122 0.44 13.18 22.46
C LYS A 122 -0.30 12.22 23.38
N GLU A 123 -0.26 10.94 23.03
CA GLU A 123 -0.66 9.87 23.93
C GLU A 123 0.54 9.40 24.75
N ASP A 124 1.67 9.13 24.09
CA ASP A 124 2.86 8.57 24.75
C ASP A 124 4.15 8.90 24.00
N ILE A 125 5.27 8.95 24.72
CA ILE A 125 6.63 9.01 24.16
C ILE A 125 7.46 7.95 24.88
N ARG A 126 8.09 7.07 24.10
CA ARG A 126 8.92 5.99 24.63
C ARG A 126 10.33 6.05 24.05
N ILE A 127 11.31 5.80 24.91
CA ILE A 127 12.68 5.53 24.51
C ILE A 127 12.95 4.03 24.57
N ASP A 128 13.59 3.50 23.54
CA ASP A 128 14.10 2.14 23.51
C ASP A 128 15.61 2.20 23.27
N GLU A 129 16.38 1.96 24.33
CA GLU A 129 17.84 1.98 24.28
C GLU A 129 18.43 0.78 23.53
N GLN A 130 17.70 -0.34 23.42
CA GLN A 130 18.18 -1.51 22.70
C GLN A 130 18.07 -1.30 21.19
N ASP A 131 16.92 -0.81 20.75
CA ASP A 131 16.65 -0.50 19.34
C ASP A 131 17.22 0.87 18.91
N HIS A 132 17.75 1.65 19.87
CA HIS A 132 18.22 3.01 19.63
C HIS A 132 17.12 3.86 18.98
N SER A 133 15.97 3.90 19.64
CA SER A 133 14.77 4.51 19.07
C SER A 133 13.99 5.38 20.04
N VAL A 134 13.28 6.35 19.49
CA VAL A 134 12.26 7.14 20.17
C VAL A 134 10.95 6.98 19.41
N THR A 135 9.90 6.55 20.09
CA THR A 135 8.57 6.37 19.52
C THR A 135 7.60 7.38 20.12
N ILE A 136 6.85 8.08 19.28
CA ILE A 136 5.81 9.02 19.68
C ILE A 136 4.47 8.45 19.21
N GLU A 137 3.57 8.17 20.15
CA GLU A 137 2.18 7.80 19.88
C GLU A 137 1.29 9.04 19.96
N LEU A 138 0.46 9.24 18.93
CA LEU A 138 -0.31 10.45 18.72
C LEU A 138 -1.75 10.14 18.33
N LYS A 139 -2.70 10.99 18.74
CA LYS A 139 -4.01 11.15 18.10
C LYS A 139 -4.02 12.44 17.27
N TYR A 140 -4.40 12.34 16.01
CA TYR A 140 -4.57 13.51 15.15
C TYR A 140 -6.04 13.81 14.88
N LYS A 141 -6.32 15.08 14.65
CA LYS A 141 -7.60 15.56 14.13
C LYS A 141 -7.33 16.56 13.01
N GLN A 142 -7.89 16.30 11.84
CA GLN A 142 -7.78 17.17 10.68
C GLN A 142 -9.04 18.01 10.54
N TYR A 143 -8.88 19.28 10.17
CA TYR A 143 -9.98 20.21 9.92
C TYR A 143 -10.03 20.62 8.46
N PHE A 144 -11.25 20.92 8.00
CA PHE A 144 -11.45 21.66 6.78
C PHE A 144 -11.07 23.12 7.03
N ILE A 145 -10.20 23.63 6.15
CA ILE A 145 -9.87 25.05 6.09
C ILE A 145 -10.80 25.70 5.08
N ASP A 146 -11.56 26.69 5.53
CA ASP A 146 -12.46 27.43 4.64
C ASP A 146 -11.70 28.42 3.73
N ARG A 147 -12.45 29.26 3.02
CA ARG A 147 -11.88 30.25 2.10
C ARG A 147 -11.16 31.38 2.82
N ASP A 148 -11.49 31.62 4.09
CA ASP A 148 -10.92 32.68 4.92
C ASP A 148 -9.68 32.18 5.68
N GLY A 149 -9.40 30.87 5.63
CA GLY A 149 -8.24 30.25 6.26
C GLY A 149 -8.54 29.67 7.64
N GLU A 150 -9.81 29.67 8.05
CA GLU A 150 -10.23 29.25 9.38
C GLU A 150 -10.53 27.75 9.44
N ARG A 151 -10.27 27.15 10.60
CA ARG A 151 -10.58 25.76 10.89
C ARG A 151 -12.06 25.63 11.25
N VAL A 152 -12.84 24.96 10.42
CA VAL A 152 -14.31 24.97 10.58
C VAL A 152 -14.88 23.64 11.06
N THR A 153 -14.56 22.55 10.37
CA THR A 153 -15.21 21.25 10.61
C THR A 153 -14.18 20.13 10.57
N PRO A 154 -14.22 19.17 11.51
CA PRO A 154 -13.37 17.99 11.45
C PRO A 154 -13.61 17.20 10.16
N LEU A 155 -12.53 16.84 9.45
CA LEU A 155 -12.54 16.03 8.23
C LEU A 155 -12.18 14.58 8.48
N ASP A 156 -11.16 14.36 9.31
CA ASP A 156 -10.55 13.04 9.53
C ASP A 156 -9.89 13.02 10.91
N GLN A 157 -9.81 11.86 11.54
CA GLN A 157 -9.15 11.68 12.82
C GLN A 157 -8.64 10.25 13.00
N GLY A 158 -7.62 10.08 13.84
CA GLY A 158 -7.13 8.75 14.14
C GLY A 158 -5.88 8.74 14.98
N SER A 159 -5.36 7.54 15.24
CA SER A 159 -4.12 7.34 15.98
C SER A 159 -2.98 6.95 15.04
N CYS A 160 -1.81 7.53 15.27
CA CYS A 160 -0.60 7.20 14.54
C CYS A 160 0.62 7.15 15.47
N SER A 161 1.65 6.47 14.99
CA SER A 161 2.93 6.32 15.67
C SER A 161 4.05 6.85 14.77
N VAL A 162 4.97 7.61 15.34
CA VAL A 162 6.16 8.08 14.64
C VAL A 162 7.40 7.60 15.38
N ILE A 163 8.19 6.78 14.70
CA ILE A 163 9.35 6.08 15.24
C ILE A 163 10.62 6.70 14.65
N PHE A 164 11.54 7.10 15.51
CA PHE A 164 12.85 7.64 15.16
C PHE A 164 13.92 6.62 15.50
N LEU A 165 14.58 6.06 14.48
CA LEU A 165 15.73 5.18 14.63
C LEU A 165 17.02 6.01 14.49
N THR A 166 17.61 6.40 15.62
CA THR A 166 18.72 7.38 15.69
C THR A 166 19.98 6.90 14.99
N ARG A 167 20.34 5.62 15.15
CA ARG A 167 21.50 5.00 14.50
C ARG A 167 21.34 4.94 12.99
N LYS A 168 20.15 4.60 12.51
CA LYS A 168 19.83 4.51 11.08
C LYS A 168 19.52 5.86 10.44
N LYS A 169 19.37 6.93 11.25
CA LYS A 169 18.92 8.25 10.77
C LYS A 169 17.61 8.18 9.98
N LEU A 170 16.69 7.34 10.48
CA LEU A 170 15.45 6.99 9.81
C LEU A 170 14.24 7.33 10.69
N CYS A 171 13.26 8.00 10.11
CA CYS A 171 11.97 8.31 10.70
C CYS A 171 10.89 7.53 9.96
N ILE A 172 10.04 6.84 10.72
CA ILE A 172 9.01 5.95 10.22
C ILE A 172 7.66 6.36 10.80
N GLY A 173 6.72 6.73 9.94
CA GLY A 173 5.33 6.97 10.34
C GLY A 173 4.47 5.73 10.09
N THR A 174 3.71 5.29 11.08
CA THR A 174 2.78 4.15 10.98
C THR A 174 1.48 4.34 11.77
N GLY A 175 0.59 3.36 11.76
CA GLY A 175 -0.77 3.44 12.32
C GLY A 175 -1.79 3.94 11.30
N ASN A 176 -2.82 4.70 11.72
CA ASN A 176 -3.77 5.33 10.81
C ASN A 176 -3.21 6.63 10.19
N ILE A 177 -1.94 6.57 9.75
CA ILE A 177 -1.26 7.69 9.14
C ILE A 177 -1.39 7.60 7.62
N TYR A 178 -1.57 8.73 6.96
CA TYR A 178 -1.42 8.81 5.51
C TYR A 178 -0.46 9.95 5.17
N ARG A 179 -0.04 10.01 3.91
CA ARG A 179 1.04 10.91 3.46
C ARG A 179 0.93 12.33 4.01
N ARG A 180 -0.23 12.97 3.93
CA ARG A 180 -0.40 14.37 4.35
C ARG A 180 -0.10 14.55 5.84
N ILE A 181 -0.56 13.62 6.69
CA ILE A 181 -0.31 13.66 8.13
C ILE A 181 1.18 13.52 8.40
N PHE A 182 1.83 12.52 7.78
CA PHE A 182 3.27 12.30 7.95
C PHE A 182 4.09 13.52 7.50
N ASP A 183 3.75 14.08 6.34
CA ASP A 183 4.40 15.28 5.80
C ASP A 183 4.23 16.45 6.77
N LYS A 184 3.00 16.74 7.22
CA LYS A 184 2.72 17.85 8.13
C LYS A 184 3.34 17.70 9.50
N PHE A 185 3.36 16.48 10.04
CA PHE A 185 4.03 16.18 11.29
C PHE A 185 5.55 16.44 11.20
N THR A 186 6.20 15.96 10.14
CA THR A 186 7.64 16.20 9.94
C THR A 186 7.97 17.66 9.62
N GLU A 187 7.12 18.37 8.87
CA GLU A 187 7.22 19.83 8.66
C GLU A 187 7.14 20.58 9.99
N PHE A 188 6.19 20.21 10.85
CA PHE A 188 6.05 20.81 12.17
C PHE A 188 7.32 20.63 13.02
N ILE A 189 7.88 19.42 13.09
CA ILE A 189 9.10 19.16 13.85
C ILE A 189 10.25 20.03 13.33
N THR A 190 10.46 20.12 12.02
CA THR A 190 11.52 20.96 11.45
C THR A 190 11.31 22.46 11.73
N ASN A 191 10.06 22.93 11.84
CA ASN A 191 9.77 24.33 12.15
C ASN A 191 10.02 24.67 13.62
N ASN A 192 9.80 23.73 14.55
CA ASN A 192 10.02 23.94 15.98
C ASN A 192 11.47 23.66 16.39
N PHE A 193 12.10 22.66 15.75
CA PHE A 193 13.47 22.28 16.04
C PHE A 193 14.35 22.54 14.83
N SER A 194 14.99 23.71 14.83
CA SER A 194 15.88 24.17 13.74
C SER A 194 17.01 23.20 13.40
N LEU A 195 17.43 22.35 14.35
CA LEU A 195 18.45 21.33 14.16
C LEU A 195 17.92 20.12 13.37
N ILE A 196 16.65 19.75 13.53
CA ILE A 196 16.08 18.54 12.94
C ILE A 196 15.64 18.81 11.51
N ARG A 197 16.16 18.00 10.57
CA ARG A 197 15.80 18.07 9.15
C ARG A 197 15.33 16.72 8.65
N PHE A 198 14.22 16.73 7.91
CA PHE A 198 13.70 15.55 7.22
C PHE A 198 13.97 15.59 5.73
N LYS A 199 14.21 14.41 5.15
CA LYS A 199 14.26 14.20 3.71
C LYS A 199 13.43 12.98 3.34
N HIS A 200 12.22 13.23 2.86
CA HIS A 200 11.35 12.17 2.36
C HIS A 200 11.99 11.39 1.21
N ILE A 201 11.61 10.13 1.10
CA ILE A 201 12.21 9.17 0.18
C ILE A 201 11.30 9.00 -1.04
N TYR A 202 11.84 9.32 -2.22
CA TYR A 202 11.12 9.22 -3.50
C TYR A 202 11.85 8.25 -4.43
N ILE A 203 11.42 6.97 -4.47
CA ILE A 203 12.11 5.90 -5.21
C ILE A 203 12.16 6.20 -6.70
N LEU A 204 11.05 6.63 -7.33
CA LEU A 204 11.02 6.99 -8.76
C LEU A 204 12.05 8.05 -9.16
N GLN A 205 12.40 8.97 -8.26
CA GLN A 205 13.41 9.99 -8.53
C GLN A 205 14.83 9.42 -8.44
N LYS A 206 15.05 8.50 -7.50
CA LYS A 206 16.36 7.84 -7.28
C LYS A 206 16.72 6.83 -8.38
N THR A 207 15.73 6.26 -9.06
CA THR A 207 15.91 5.19 -10.05
C THR A 207 15.86 5.66 -11.51
N LYS A 208 15.95 6.96 -11.81
CA LYS A 208 15.93 7.44 -13.21
C LYS A 208 16.95 6.70 -14.10
N GLY A 209 16.46 6.04 -15.16
CA GLY A 209 17.25 5.25 -16.11
C GLY A 209 17.91 6.05 -17.22
N ARG A 210 18.76 5.36 -18.01
CA ARG A 210 19.32 5.91 -19.27
C ARG A 210 18.38 5.51 -20.42
N LYS A 211 18.36 6.28 -21.51
CA LYS A 211 17.47 6.05 -22.67
C LYS A 211 17.63 4.69 -23.39
N HIS A 212 18.64 3.88 -23.04
CA HIS A 212 18.99 2.65 -23.74
C HIS A 212 18.68 1.37 -22.95
N ASP A 213 18.01 1.48 -21.80
CA ASP A 213 17.65 0.31 -20.99
C ASP A 213 16.39 -0.38 -21.58
N VAL A 214 16.38 -1.72 -21.62
CA VAL A 214 15.29 -2.53 -22.21
C VAL A 214 14.01 -2.46 -21.37
N PHE A 215 14.16 -2.31 -20.05
CA PHE A 215 13.06 -2.16 -19.11
C PHE A 215 13.28 -0.95 -18.21
N ASP A 216 12.20 -0.40 -17.66
CA ASP A 216 12.33 0.67 -16.68
C ASP A 216 12.98 0.18 -15.38
N ASN A 217 13.83 1.03 -14.77
CA ASN A 217 14.56 0.69 -13.55
C ASN A 217 13.66 0.37 -12.35
N VAL A 218 12.48 0.98 -12.21
CA VAL A 218 11.58 0.64 -11.11
C VAL A 218 10.86 -0.68 -11.37
N THR A 219 10.60 -0.98 -12.65
CA THR A 219 10.14 -2.30 -13.05
C THR A 219 11.20 -3.35 -12.76
N LEU A 220 12.47 -3.11 -13.12
CA LEU A 220 13.60 -3.99 -12.76
C LEU A 220 13.71 -4.20 -11.24
N LEU A 221 13.59 -3.12 -10.46
CA LEU A 221 13.58 -3.17 -9.00
C LEU A 221 12.47 -4.06 -8.47
N THR A 222 11.27 -3.95 -9.03
CA THR A 222 10.11 -4.76 -8.63
C THR A 222 10.37 -6.25 -8.84
N PHE A 223 10.86 -6.63 -10.02
CA PHE A 223 11.13 -8.05 -10.33
C PHE A 223 12.30 -8.60 -9.54
N TYR A 224 13.40 -7.85 -9.39
CA TYR A 224 14.51 -8.27 -8.54
C TYR A 224 14.02 -8.50 -7.10
N LEU A 225 13.25 -7.56 -6.56
CA LEU A 225 12.76 -7.65 -5.19
C LEU A 225 11.92 -8.91 -4.98
N LEU A 226 10.93 -9.12 -5.85
CA LEU A 226 9.97 -10.22 -5.74
C LEU A 226 10.59 -11.60 -5.96
N TYR A 227 11.49 -11.72 -6.94
CA TYR A 227 11.97 -13.03 -7.40
C TYR A 227 13.39 -13.37 -6.97
N LYS A 228 14.09 -12.43 -6.33
CA LYS A 228 15.46 -12.64 -5.86
C LYS A 228 15.70 -12.18 -4.42
N SER A 229 15.30 -10.96 -4.04
CA SER A 229 15.51 -10.48 -2.66
C SER A 229 14.61 -11.16 -1.64
N LEU A 230 13.30 -11.20 -1.87
CA LEU A 230 12.35 -11.82 -0.93
C LEU A 230 12.64 -13.32 -0.68
N PRO A 231 12.94 -14.14 -1.71
CA PRO A 231 13.34 -15.53 -1.49
C PRO A 231 14.60 -15.68 -0.63
N ARG A 232 15.58 -14.77 -0.77
CA ARG A 232 16.80 -14.77 0.07
C ARG A 232 16.51 -14.44 1.53
N LEU A 233 15.43 -13.72 1.79
CA LEU A 233 14.93 -13.39 3.12
C LEU A 233 13.95 -14.46 3.63
N GLU A 234 13.91 -15.64 3.00
CA GLU A 234 13.07 -16.80 3.35
C GLU A 234 11.56 -16.54 3.23
N PHE A 235 11.17 -15.62 2.33
CA PHE A 235 9.78 -15.38 1.99
C PHE A 235 9.40 -16.10 0.70
N THR A 236 8.29 -16.82 0.73
CA THR A 236 7.72 -17.45 -0.47
C THR A 236 6.64 -16.55 -1.05
N LEU A 237 6.85 -16.12 -2.30
CA LEU A 237 5.86 -15.35 -3.05
C LEU A 237 4.69 -16.26 -3.46
N ASN A 238 3.48 -15.92 -3.04
CA ASN A 238 2.26 -16.63 -3.42
C ASN A 238 1.64 -16.07 -4.71
N GLY A 239 1.78 -14.77 -4.93
CA GLY A 239 1.28 -14.11 -6.14
C GLY A 239 1.37 -12.59 -6.05
N VAL A 240 1.27 -11.95 -7.21
CA VAL A 240 1.12 -10.49 -7.34
C VAL A 240 -0.29 -10.25 -7.86
N ASP A 241 -1.10 -9.61 -7.04
CA ASP A 241 -2.54 -9.50 -7.28
C ASP A 241 -2.94 -8.14 -7.85
N ARG A 242 -2.00 -7.18 -7.83
CA ARG A 242 -2.25 -5.82 -8.27
C ARG A 242 -0.98 -5.14 -8.70
N VAL A 243 -1.03 -4.45 -9.84
CA VAL A 243 0.01 -3.53 -10.28
C VAL A 243 -0.60 -2.24 -10.75
N LYS A 244 0.14 -1.15 -10.56
CA LYS A 244 -0.15 0.14 -11.13
C LYS A 244 1.00 0.55 -12.02
N LEU A 245 0.69 0.73 -13.30
CA LEU A 245 1.63 1.03 -14.36
C LEU A 245 1.48 2.48 -14.81
N SER A 246 2.58 3.13 -15.17
CA SER A 246 2.58 4.50 -15.70
C SER A 246 3.50 4.60 -16.90
N ASN A 247 2.96 5.08 -18.02
CA ASN A 247 3.75 5.35 -19.21
C ASN A 247 4.37 6.75 -19.09
N SER A 248 5.70 6.85 -19.20
CA SER A 248 6.39 8.16 -19.10
C SER A 248 6.37 8.97 -20.39
N ASN A 249 6.03 8.34 -21.52
CA ASN A 249 5.88 8.99 -22.82
C ASN A 249 4.45 9.50 -23.05
N ALA A 250 3.51 9.20 -22.14
CA ALA A 250 2.12 9.63 -22.22
C ALA A 250 1.73 10.48 -21.00
N GLU A 251 2.22 11.72 -20.96
CA GLU A 251 2.07 12.67 -19.84
C GLU A 251 0.60 12.91 -19.42
N TYR A 252 -0.34 12.83 -20.37
CA TYR A 252 -1.76 13.09 -20.13
C TYR A 252 -2.59 11.83 -19.83
N ILE A 253 -2.00 10.63 -19.91
CA ILE A 253 -2.71 9.38 -19.61
C ILE A 253 -2.55 9.07 -18.13
N LYS A 254 -3.67 9.02 -17.40
CA LYS A 254 -3.68 8.52 -16.02
C LYS A 254 -3.17 7.07 -16.03
N GLY A 255 -2.15 6.79 -15.22
CA GLY A 255 -1.58 5.45 -15.08
C GLY A 255 -2.66 4.39 -14.82
N ILE A 256 -2.42 3.17 -15.31
CA ILE A 256 -3.39 2.09 -15.34
C ILE A 256 -3.20 1.19 -14.14
N LYS A 257 -4.31 0.82 -13.50
CA LYS A 257 -4.32 -0.10 -12.37
C LYS A 257 -4.95 -1.42 -12.81
N MET A 258 -4.20 -2.50 -12.67
CA MET A 258 -4.61 -3.84 -13.06
C MET A 258 -4.76 -4.69 -11.79
N TYR A 259 -5.70 -5.62 -11.80
CA TYR A 259 -5.99 -6.55 -10.70
C TYR A 259 -6.11 -7.97 -11.25
N GLY A 260 -5.68 -8.98 -10.48
CA GLY A 260 -5.77 -10.40 -10.85
C GLY A 260 -5.19 -11.27 -9.75
N ASN A 261 -5.06 -12.59 -9.96
CA ASN A 261 -4.41 -13.47 -8.97
C ASN A 261 -2.93 -13.77 -9.31
N ARG A 262 -2.51 -13.49 -10.56
CA ARG A 262 -1.16 -13.67 -11.09
C ARG A 262 -0.90 -12.68 -12.22
N ILE A 263 -0.79 -11.41 -11.87
CA ILE A 263 -0.86 -10.34 -12.87
C ILE A 263 0.31 -10.32 -13.86
N PHE A 264 1.44 -10.93 -13.50
CA PHE A 264 2.58 -11.08 -14.40
C PHE A 264 2.44 -12.26 -15.38
N ASN A 265 1.32 -12.99 -15.35
CA ASN A 265 0.94 -13.94 -16.40
C ASN A 265 -0.10 -13.33 -17.37
N ASP A 266 -0.60 -12.13 -17.06
CA ASP A 266 -1.60 -11.46 -17.88
C ASP A 266 -0.93 -10.80 -19.10
N ARG A 267 -1.46 -11.07 -20.29
CA ARG A 267 -0.88 -10.61 -21.56
C ARG A 267 -0.77 -9.10 -21.64
N ASP A 268 -1.77 -8.36 -21.16
CA ASP A 268 -1.76 -6.90 -21.21
C ASP A 268 -0.72 -6.33 -20.26
N ALA A 269 -0.57 -6.91 -19.07
CA ALA A 269 0.45 -6.50 -18.11
C ALA A 269 1.86 -6.73 -18.67
N ILE A 270 2.08 -7.91 -19.28
CA ILE A 270 3.36 -8.27 -19.91
C ILE A 270 3.68 -7.29 -21.06
N LYS A 271 2.74 -7.08 -21.99
CA LYS A 271 2.91 -6.17 -23.13
C LYS A 271 3.27 -4.76 -22.68
N ARG A 272 2.66 -4.27 -21.60
CA ARG A 272 2.98 -2.96 -21.00
C ARG A 272 4.39 -2.89 -20.42
N ILE A 273 4.82 -3.93 -19.72
CA ILE A 273 6.17 -4.02 -19.16
C ILE A 273 7.23 -3.99 -20.29
N TYR A 274 7.02 -4.76 -21.35
CA TYR A 274 7.88 -4.72 -22.55
C TYR A 274 7.83 -3.37 -23.28
N ASN A 275 6.70 -2.66 -23.23
CA ASN A 275 6.56 -1.30 -23.74
C ASN A 275 7.10 -0.20 -22.79
N MET A 276 7.89 -0.59 -21.78
CA MET A 276 8.53 0.29 -20.81
C MET A 276 7.56 1.09 -19.91
N ASP A 277 6.34 0.61 -19.70
CA ASP A 277 5.49 1.16 -18.64
C ASP A 277 6.16 0.86 -17.27
N LYS A 278 6.20 1.89 -16.41
CA LYS A 278 6.84 1.79 -15.08
C LYS A 278 5.88 1.22 -14.06
N ILE A 279 6.28 0.21 -13.30
CA ILE A 279 5.51 -0.23 -12.13
C ILE A 279 5.69 0.80 -11.01
N ILE A 280 4.67 1.62 -10.76
CA ILE A 280 4.71 2.68 -9.74
C ILE A 280 4.14 2.25 -8.38
N SER A 281 3.37 1.17 -8.36
CA SER A 281 2.90 0.51 -7.13
C SER A 281 2.52 -0.94 -7.47
N PHE A 282 2.70 -1.85 -6.53
CA PHE A 282 2.29 -3.24 -6.67
C PHE A 282 1.91 -3.83 -5.32
N ARG A 283 1.03 -4.82 -5.34
CA ARG A 283 0.60 -5.58 -4.17
C ARG A 283 0.81 -7.06 -4.40
N PHE A 284 1.36 -7.72 -3.39
CA PHE A 284 1.74 -9.12 -3.45
C PHE A 284 1.45 -9.79 -2.12
N ASP A 285 1.20 -11.10 -2.22
CA ASP A 285 1.02 -11.97 -1.08
C ASP A 285 2.29 -12.77 -0.88
N PHE A 286 2.81 -12.81 0.34
CA PHE A 286 3.87 -13.75 0.71
C PHE A 286 3.46 -14.61 1.89
N MET A 287 4.17 -15.71 2.05
CA MET A 287 4.14 -16.55 3.23
C MET A 287 5.55 -16.65 3.79
N LYS A 288 5.70 -16.37 5.08
CA LYS A 288 6.92 -16.67 5.81
C LYS A 288 6.66 -17.89 6.68
N VAL A 289 7.52 -18.89 6.53
CA VAL A 289 7.51 -20.07 7.39
C VAL A 289 8.01 -19.64 8.76
N ILE A 290 7.17 -19.76 9.78
CA ILE A 290 7.57 -19.46 11.16
C ILE A 290 8.12 -20.74 11.80
N ASN A 291 7.57 -21.90 11.45
CA ASN A 291 7.93 -23.23 11.92
C ASN A 291 7.51 -24.29 10.87
N GLU A 292 7.92 -25.56 11.00
CA GLU A 292 7.57 -26.66 10.06
C GLU A 292 6.06 -26.85 9.79
N ILE A 293 5.19 -26.33 10.66
CA ILE A 293 3.73 -26.53 10.60
C ILE A 293 2.97 -25.21 10.31
N ASN A 294 3.58 -24.06 10.57
CA ASN A 294 2.90 -22.76 10.54
C ASN A 294 3.59 -21.77 9.58
N GLY A 295 2.82 -21.23 8.65
CA GLY A 295 3.20 -20.09 7.83
C GLY A 295 2.17 -18.98 7.96
N ALA A 296 2.62 -17.74 8.18
CA ALA A 296 1.72 -16.59 8.19
C ALA A 296 1.67 -15.97 6.79
N LYS A 297 0.46 -15.80 6.27
CA LYS A 297 0.21 -15.09 5.02
C LYS A 297 0.16 -13.59 5.30
N VAL A 298 0.84 -12.81 4.49
CA VAL A 298 0.86 -11.35 4.59
C VAL A 298 0.64 -10.77 3.20
N GLN A 299 -0.26 -9.79 3.13
CA GLN A 299 -0.43 -8.98 1.94
C GLN A 299 0.34 -7.68 2.10
N VAL A 300 1.21 -7.37 1.14
CA VAL A 300 2.04 -6.16 1.15
C VAL A 300 1.84 -5.38 -0.12
N GLU A 301 1.59 -4.09 0.04
CA GLU A 301 1.65 -3.10 -1.03
C GLU A 301 2.93 -2.26 -0.88
N ILE A 302 3.62 -2.04 -1.99
CA ILE A 302 4.72 -1.09 -2.08
C ILE A 302 4.32 0.00 -3.06
N ASP A 303 4.40 1.27 -2.63
CA ASP A 303 4.11 2.43 -3.46
C ASP A 303 5.36 3.30 -3.67
N PHE A 304 5.76 3.43 -4.94
CA PHE A 304 6.88 4.26 -5.38
C PHE A 304 6.43 5.61 -5.95
N LYS A 305 5.12 5.82 -6.18
CA LYS A 305 4.57 7.00 -6.86
C LYS A 305 4.84 8.29 -6.08
N SER A 306 4.71 8.24 -4.77
CA SER A 306 4.87 9.38 -3.88
C SER A 306 6.01 9.15 -2.90
N ILE A 307 5.90 9.69 -1.69
CA ILE A 307 6.75 9.29 -0.58
C ILE A 307 6.62 7.79 -0.42
N PHE A 308 7.79 7.15 -0.38
CA PHE A 308 7.92 5.72 -0.28
C PHE A 308 7.15 5.21 0.93
N ASN A 309 6.25 4.28 0.69
CA ASN A 309 5.55 3.59 1.75
C ASN A 309 5.37 2.12 1.44
N ILE A 310 5.34 1.34 2.51
CA ILE A 310 5.02 -0.09 2.51
C ILE A 310 3.75 -0.25 3.35
N THR A 311 2.72 -0.88 2.80
CA THR A 311 1.45 -1.05 3.48
C THR A 311 1.16 -2.53 3.70
N PHE A 312 0.96 -2.91 4.96
CA PHE A 312 0.62 -4.27 5.35
C PHE A 312 -0.88 -4.42 5.49
N SER A 313 -1.48 -5.34 4.75
CA SER A 313 -2.89 -5.71 4.87
C SER A 313 -3.00 -7.16 5.29
N ASP A 314 -4.07 -7.50 6.02
CA ASP A 314 -4.40 -8.88 6.40
C ASP A 314 -3.25 -9.67 7.05
N THR A 315 -2.43 -8.99 7.84
CA THR A 315 -1.29 -9.60 8.54
C THR A 315 -1.72 -10.26 9.86
N GLU A 316 -1.15 -11.42 10.16
CA GLU A 316 -1.23 -12.08 11.48
C GLU A 316 -0.06 -11.67 12.40
N TYR A 317 0.90 -10.90 11.87
CA TYR A 317 2.05 -10.44 12.62
C TYR A 317 1.74 -9.30 13.58
N THR A 318 2.48 -9.25 14.68
CA THR A 318 2.49 -8.11 15.59
C THR A 318 3.07 -6.88 14.88
N ASN A 319 2.76 -5.68 15.40
CA ASN A 319 3.27 -4.41 14.86
C ASN A 319 4.81 -4.37 14.79
N ILE A 320 5.51 -5.01 15.75
CA ILE A 320 6.97 -5.11 15.80
C ILE A 320 7.50 -5.90 14.59
N HIS A 321 6.94 -7.09 14.33
CA HIS A 321 7.36 -7.91 13.19
C HIS A 321 7.11 -7.19 11.85
N ASN A 322 5.96 -6.52 11.70
CA ASN A 322 5.68 -5.74 10.50
C ASN A 322 6.66 -4.58 10.34
N ARG A 323 7.00 -3.88 11.44
CA ARG A 323 8.01 -2.81 11.46
C ARG A 323 9.37 -3.31 11.01
N ASP A 324 9.88 -4.37 11.62
CA ASP A 324 11.21 -4.89 11.33
C ASP A 324 11.33 -5.40 9.89
N PHE A 325 10.25 -6.02 9.40
CA PHE A 325 10.18 -6.42 8.00
C PHE A 325 10.09 -5.22 7.05
N ALA A 326 9.32 -4.18 7.39
CA ALA A 326 9.25 -2.94 6.62
C ALA A 326 10.63 -2.27 6.53
N ILE A 327 11.39 -2.24 7.63
CA ILE A 327 12.77 -1.73 7.68
C ILE A 327 13.69 -2.57 6.80
N THR A 328 13.63 -3.90 6.92
CA THR A 328 14.45 -4.82 6.11
C THR A 328 14.19 -4.61 4.61
N LEU A 329 12.91 -4.52 4.23
CA LEU A 329 12.50 -4.30 2.85
C LEU A 329 12.93 -2.92 2.34
N PHE A 330 12.81 -1.91 3.18
CA PHE A 330 13.29 -0.56 2.90
C PHE A 330 14.81 -0.54 2.64
N GLU A 331 15.60 -1.15 3.52
CA GLU A 331 17.06 -1.18 3.39
C GLU A 331 17.50 -1.90 2.12
N GLU A 332 16.86 -3.02 1.78
CA GLU A 332 17.12 -3.76 0.54
C GLU A 332 16.74 -2.93 -0.69
N ILE A 333 15.60 -2.23 -0.68
CA ILE A 333 15.21 -1.32 -1.75
C ILE A 333 16.25 -0.21 -1.93
N ILE A 334 16.68 0.44 -0.84
CA ILE A 334 17.69 1.49 -0.91
C ILE A 334 19.00 0.96 -1.47
N ARG A 335 19.50 -0.17 -0.95
CA ARG A 335 20.70 -0.84 -1.46
C ARG A 335 20.63 -1.10 -2.97
N LEU A 336 19.49 -1.60 -3.46
CA LEU A 336 19.26 -1.86 -4.89
C LEU A 336 19.16 -0.58 -5.72
N THR A 337 18.57 0.49 -5.17
CA THR A 337 18.54 1.79 -5.88
C THR A 337 19.93 2.42 -6.02
N GLU A 338 20.85 2.11 -5.12
CA GLU A 338 22.24 2.57 -5.13
C GLU A 338 23.13 1.67 -6.00
N ASN A 339 22.91 0.35 -6.00
CA ASN A 339 23.62 -0.61 -6.84
C ASN A 339 22.94 -0.84 -8.21
N ARG A 340 23.01 0.17 -9.09
CA ARG A 340 22.30 0.18 -10.37
C ARG A 340 22.76 -0.89 -11.36
N ASP A 341 24.02 -1.29 -11.33
CA ASP A 341 24.56 -2.28 -12.28
C ASP A 341 24.05 -3.68 -11.97
N GLU A 342 24.02 -4.05 -10.69
CA GLU A 342 23.37 -5.28 -10.24
C GLU A 342 21.90 -5.30 -10.65
N LEU A 343 21.19 -4.19 -10.41
CA LEU A 343 19.77 -4.10 -10.73
C LEU A 343 19.48 -4.29 -12.22
N LYS A 344 20.30 -3.72 -13.10
CA LYS A 344 20.16 -3.87 -14.54
C LYS A 344 20.33 -5.30 -15.01
N VAL A 345 21.41 -5.94 -14.57
CA VAL A 345 21.74 -7.30 -15.04
C VAL A 345 20.78 -8.32 -14.45
N GLU A 346 20.60 -8.29 -13.14
CA GLU A 346 19.88 -9.33 -12.44
C GLU A 346 18.36 -9.10 -12.44
N GLY A 347 17.93 -7.83 -12.46
CA GLY A 347 16.51 -7.49 -12.64
C GLY A 347 16.01 -7.93 -14.01
N ALA A 348 16.79 -7.72 -15.08
CA ALA A 348 16.42 -8.15 -16.43
C ALA A 348 16.30 -9.68 -16.52
N LYS A 349 17.27 -10.42 -15.94
CA LYS A 349 17.19 -11.88 -15.84
C LYS A 349 15.94 -12.35 -15.08
N CYS A 350 15.52 -11.63 -14.03
CA CYS A 350 14.28 -11.96 -13.32
C CYS A 350 13.05 -11.77 -14.21
N ILE A 351 13.01 -10.71 -15.02
CA ILE A 351 11.92 -10.48 -15.98
C ILE A 351 11.90 -11.59 -17.03
N GLU A 352 13.02 -11.85 -17.69
CA GLU A 352 13.14 -12.88 -18.75
C GLU A 352 12.80 -14.29 -18.28
N LYS A 353 13.01 -14.59 -16.99
CA LYS A 353 12.67 -15.89 -16.40
C LYS A 353 11.17 -16.02 -16.09
N VAL A 354 10.49 -14.90 -15.80
CA VAL A 354 9.12 -14.90 -15.25
C VAL A 354 8.09 -14.56 -16.32
N LEU A 355 8.40 -13.60 -17.20
CA LEU A 355 7.48 -13.16 -18.24
C LEU A 355 7.68 -14.01 -19.50
N THR A 356 6.56 -14.38 -20.12
CA THR A 356 6.57 -14.96 -21.47
C THR A 356 7.14 -13.92 -22.45
N PRO A 357 8.07 -14.31 -23.35
CA PRO A 357 8.62 -13.42 -24.37
C PRO A 357 7.54 -12.73 -25.21
N LEU A 358 7.83 -11.52 -25.69
CA LEU A 358 6.85 -10.73 -26.44
C LEU A 358 6.55 -11.36 -27.80
N GLU A 359 7.53 -12.05 -28.39
CA GLU A 359 7.45 -12.74 -29.68
C GLU A 359 6.32 -13.79 -29.68
N ASP A 360 6.18 -14.53 -28.59
CA ASP A 360 5.15 -15.57 -28.42
C ASP A 360 3.73 -14.97 -28.39
N TYR A 361 3.60 -13.67 -28.07
CA TYR A 361 2.32 -12.95 -28.13
C TYR A 361 2.07 -12.26 -29.47
N GLN A 362 3.10 -12.01 -30.28
CA GLN A 362 2.92 -11.41 -31.61
C GLN A 362 2.30 -12.41 -32.58
N GLU A 363 2.60 -13.71 -32.43
CA GLU A 363 1.95 -14.77 -33.21
C GLU A 363 0.43 -14.75 -33.01
N ASP A 364 -0.08 -14.66 -31.77
CA ASP A 364 -1.53 -14.67 -31.50
C ASP A 364 -2.29 -13.44 -32.03
N GLU A 365 -1.77 -12.22 -31.88
CA GLU A 365 -2.47 -11.00 -32.33
C GLU A 365 -2.48 -10.88 -33.86
N SER A 366 -1.36 -11.25 -34.51
CA SER A 366 -1.27 -11.24 -35.98
C SER A 366 -2.11 -12.35 -36.61
N VAL A 367 -2.13 -13.55 -36.01
CA VAL A 367 -2.97 -14.67 -36.49
C VAL A 367 -4.46 -14.34 -36.35
N VAL A 368 -4.90 -13.70 -35.26
CA VAL A 368 -6.30 -13.29 -35.09
C VAL A 368 -6.68 -12.22 -36.12
N GLN A 369 -5.87 -11.17 -36.32
CA GLN A 369 -6.13 -10.14 -37.33
C GLN A 369 -6.11 -10.72 -38.76
N LEU A 370 -5.17 -11.61 -39.07
CA LEU A 370 -5.10 -12.28 -40.37
C LEU A 370 -6.29 -13.21 -40.59
N SER A 371 -6.80 -13.85 -39.52
CA SER A 371 -8.01 -14.68 -39.57
C SER A 371 -9.26 -13.83 -39.81
N GLU A 372 -9.35 -12.64 -39.20
CA GLU A 372 -10.42 -11.67 -39.46
C GLU A 372 -10.36 -11.15 -40.89
N ILE A 373 -9.17 -10.75 -41.38
CA ILE A 373 -8.95 -10.34 -42.77
C ILE A 373 -9.35 -11.47 -43.73
N LYS A 374 -8.95 -12.71 -43.45
CA LYS A 374 -9.33 -13.90 -44.24
C LYS A 374 -10.86 -14.05 -44.28
N SER A 375 -11.52 -13.96 -43.12
CA SER A 375 -12.98 -14.09 -42.99
C SER A 375 -13.72 -13.00 -43.77
N ASP A 376 -13.28 -11.75 -43.64
CA ASP A 376 -13.88 -10.60 -44.33
C ASP A 376 -13.65 -10.67 -45.84
N LEU A 377 -12.47 -11.12 -46.28
CA LEU A 377 -12.21 -11.39 -47.69
C LEU A 377 -13.16 -12.46 -48.22
N ILE A 378 -13.29 -13.61 -47.54
CA ILE A 378 -14.21 -14.69 -47.97
C ILE A 378 -15.65 -14.18 -48.06
N LYS A 379 -16.11 -13.41 -47.06
CA LYS A 379 -17.46 -12.81 -47.04
C LYS A 379 -17.66 -11.80 -48.16
N SER A 380 -16.64 -11.00 -48.51
CA SER A 380 -16.73 -10.03 -49.60
C SER A 380 -16.97 -10.68 -50.96
N PHE A 381 -16.59 -11.96 -51.10
CA PHE A 381 -16.81 -12.79 -52.28
C PHE A 381 -18.00 -13.75 -52.13
N ASP A 382 -18.86 -13.55 -51.13
CA ASP A 382 -20.00 -14.42 -50.81
C ASP A 382 -21.34 -13.96 -51.45
N THR A 383 -21.24 -13.29 -52.59
CA THR A 383 -22.41 -12.90 -53.41
C THR A 383 -22.57 -13.87 -54.59
N GLU A 384 -23.82 -14.08 -55.03
CA GLU A 384 -24.23 -15.12 -56.01
C GLU A 384 -23.51 -15.06 -57.38
N SER A 385 -22.67 -14.05 -57.61
CA SER A 385 -21.97 -13.78 -58.87
C SER A 385 -20.46 -14.06 -58.85
N TYR A 386 -19.88 -14.56 -57.76
CA TYR A 386 -18.42 -14.77 -57.66
C TYR A 386 -17.98 -16.24 -57.76
N ASP A 387 -16.85 -16.43 -58.44
CA ASP A 387 -16.23 -17.71 -58.77
C ASP A 387 -15.75 -18.46 -57.50
N PRO A 388 -16.24 -19.70 -57.24
CA PRO A 388 -15.78 -20.54 -56.14
C PRO A 388 -14.26 -20.77 -56.08
N GLU A 389 -13.56 -20.66 -57.22
CA GLU A 389 -12.10 -20.81 -57.26
C GLU A 389 -11.38 -19.70 -56.47
N ILE A 390 -11.91 -18.47 -56.44
CA ILE A 390 -11.27 -17.34 -55.75
C ILE A 390 -11.29 -17.55 -54.24
N LYS A 391 -12.38 -18.07 -53.69
CA LYS A 391 -12.46 -18.43 -52.25
C LYS A 391 -11.44 -19.50 -51.89
N ASN A 392 -11.30 -20.52 -52.72
CA ASN A 392 -10.30 -21.58 -52.51
C ASN A 392 -8.87 -21.05 -52.58
N ILE A 393 -8.59 -20.08 -53.47
CA ILE A 393 -7.28 -19.42 -53.54
C ILE A 393 -6.99 -18.64 -52.26
N ILE A 394 -7.97 -17.87 -51.75
CA ILE A 394 -7.81 -17.11 -50.50
C ILE A 394 -7.57 -18.07 -49.32
N ILE A 395 -8.40 -19.10 -49.17
CA ILE A 395 -8.25 -20.11 -48.11
C ILE A 395 -6.88 -20.78 -48.19
N THR A 396 -6.47 -21.21 -49.38
CA THR A 396 -5.18 -21.87 -49.61
C THR A 396 -4.02 -20.94 -49.32
N TYR A 397 -4.08 -19.67 -49.73
CA TYR A 397 -3.04 -18.69 -49.45
C TYR A 397 -2.85 -18.49 -47.95
N PHE A 398 -3.94 -18.30 -47.19
CA PHE A 398 -3.84 -18.10 -45.74
C PHE A 398 -3.41 -19.36 -44.99
N ARG A 399 -3.84 -20.54 -45.44
CA ARG A 399 -3.38 -21.82 -44.89
C ARG A 399 -1.89 -22.05 -45.17
N ASP A 400 -1.44 -21.86 -46.40
CA ASP A 400 -0.09 -22.23 -46.81
C ASP A 400 0.97 -21.18 -46.40
N LYS A 401 0.60 -19.90 -46.26
CA LYS A 401 1.52 -18.82 -45.83
C LYS A 401 1.52 -18.54 -44.34
N TRP A 402 0.38 -18.71 -43.67
CA TRP A 402 0.18 -18.28 -42.30
C TRP A 402 -0.32 -19.39 -41.37
N SER A 403 -0.51 -20.62 -41.89
CA SER A 403 -1.04 -21.77 -41.14
C SER A 403 -2.43 -21.53 -40.54
N ILE A 404 -3.25 -20.69 -41.19
CA ILE A 404 -4.60 -20.34 -40.75
C ILE A 404 -5.63 -21.18 -41.52
N GLU A 405 -6.27 -22.14 -40.85
CA GLU A 405 -7.28 -23.06 -41.42
C GLU A 405 -8.56 -22.39 -41.89
#